data_AF-A0A163TCE1-F1
#
_entry.id   AF-A0A163TCE1-F1
#
_cell.length_a   1.000
_cell.length_b   1.000
_cell.length_c   1.000
_cell.angle_alpha   90.00
_cell.angle_beta   90.00
_cell.angle_gamma   90.00
#
_symmetry.space_group_name_H-M   'P 1'
#
loop_
_entity.id
_entity.type
_entity.pdbx_description
1 polymer ?
#
loop_
_entity_poly.entity_id
_entity_poly.type
_entity_poly.pdbx_seq_one_letter_code
_entity_poly.pdbx_strand_id
1 'polypeptide(L)' 'MPWDDITRKQHNRDDLRYPTDLMDREWAILAPLIPPAKSGGRPRKTDMREVVNAVLYIAGSGCQWRALPKDF' A
#
# COMPACT_ATOMS: atom_id res chain seq x y z
N MET A 1 -17.43 15.68 -9.99
CA MET A 1 -17.96 15.84 -8.63
C MET A 1 -17.23 17.00 -7.97
N PRO A 2 -17.92 17.90 -7.25
CA PRO A 2 -17.27 18.96 -6.50
C PRO A 2 -16.44 18.40 -5.34
N TRP A 3 -15.33 19.04 -5.01
CA TRP A 3 -14.47 18.66 -3.89
C TRP A 3 -15.05 19.19 -2.57
N ASP A 4 -15.97 18.44 -1.99
CA ASP A 4 -16.61 18.74 -0.71
C ASP A 4 -15.80 18.22 0.48
N ASP A 5 -16.20 18.60 1.70
CA ASP A 5 -15.53 18.17 2.94
C ASP A 5 -15.55 16.66 3.13
N ILE A 6 -16.59 16.00 2.62
CA ILE A 6 -16.74 14.53 2.65
C ILE A 6 -15.65 13.89 1.78
N THR A 7 -15.49 14.36 0.55
CA THR A 7 -14.48 13.90 -0.41
C THR A 7 -13.08 14.12 0.15
N ARG A 8 -12.81 15.29 0.76
CA ARG A 8 -11.52 15.56 1.41
C ARG A 8 -11.23 14.56 2.52
N LYS A 9 -12.21 14.26 3.37
CA LYS A 9 -12.06 13.27 4.45
C LYS A 9 -11.86 11.85 3.91
N GLN A 10 -12.57 11.48 2.86
CA GLN A 10 -12.43 10.16 2.23
C GLN A 10 -11.05 9.97 1.59
N HIS A 11 -10.49 11.01 0.97
CA HIS A 11 -9.19 10.95 0.30
C HIS A 11 -8.01 11.35 1.22
N ASN A 12 -8.25 11.65 2.50
CA ASN A 12 -7.17 11.94 3.43
C ASN A 12 -6.27 10.71 3.61
N ARG A 13 -4.95 10.91 3.49
CA ARG A 13 -3.90 9.90 3.61
C ARG A 13 -2.80 10.28 4.60
N ASP A 14 -3.02 11.32 5.41
CA ASP A 14 -2.00 11.86 6.33
C ASP A 14 -1.54 10.84 7.39
N ASP A 15 -2.41 9.88 7.76
CA ASP A 15 -2.12 8.84 8.75
C ASP A 15 -1.30 7.66 8.19
N LEU A 16 -1.06 7.64 6.87
CA LEU A 16 -0.28 6.58 6.23
C LEU A 16 1.22 6.86 6.33
N ARG A 17 2.01 5.79 6.33
CA ARG A 17 3.46 5.89 6.32
C ARG A 17 3.95 6.56 5.04
N TYR A 18 3.48 6.08 3.89
CA TYR A 18 3.60 6.74 2.58
C TYR A 18 2.22 7.06 1.99
N PRO A 19 2.06 8.17 1.23
CA PRO A 19 0.82 8.49 0.52
C PRO A 19 0.40 7.44 -0.53
N THR A 20 1.33 6.56 -0.91
CA THR A 20 1.12 5.44 -1.85
C THR A 20 0.62 4.17 -1.16
N ASP A 21 0.66 4.10 0.17
CA ASP A 21 0.25 2.91 0.91
C ASP A 21 -1.27 2.71 0.85
N LEU A 22 -1.67 1.46 1.04
CA LEU A 22 -3.08 1.08 1.06
C LEU A 22 -3.69 1.32 2.43
N MET A 23 -4.87 1.95 2.44
CA MET A 23 -5.76 1.92 3.60
C MET A 23 -6.38 0.53 3.78
N ASP A 24 -6.86 0.22 4.97
CA ASP A 24 -7.43 -1.11 5.27
C ASP A 24 -8.58 -1.50 4.34
N ARG A 25 -9.42 -0.53 3.96
CA ARG A 25 -10.53 -0.73 3.02
C ARG A 25 -10.05 -1.09 1.60
N GLU A 26 -8.93 -0.51 1.17
CA GLU A 26 -8.35 -0.77 -0.15
C GLU A 26 -7.64 -2.13 -0.13
N TRP A 27 -6.94 -2.43 0.98
CA TRP A 27 -6.34 -3.73 1.22
C TRP A 27 -7.38 -4.85 1.23
N ALA A 28 -8.56 -4.63 1.83
CA ALA A 28 -9.63 -5.62 1.86
C ALA A 28 -10.12 -6.03 0.46
N ILE A 29 -10.01 -5.15 -0.54
CA ILE A 29 -10.34 -5.43 -1.95
C ILE A 29 -9.23 -6.22 -2.63
N LEU A 30 -7.97 -5.88 -2.36
CA LEU A 30 -6.81 -6.49 -3.01
C LEU A 30 -6.40 -7.83 -2.41
N ALA A 31 -6.48 -8.00 -1.09
CA ALA A 31 -5.99 -9.18 -0.38
C ALA A 31 -6.55 -10.51 -0.92
N PRO A 32 -7.85 -10.63 -1.26
CA PRO A 32 -8.40 -11.87 -1.82
C PRO A 32 -7.85 -12.23 -3.21
N LEU A 33 -7.32 -11.25 -3.95
CA LEU A 33 -6.77 -11.46 -5.29
C LEU A 33 -5.33 -11.99 -5.24
N ILE A 34 -4.68 -11.92 -4.07
CA ILE A 34 -3.32 -12.41 -3.90
C ILE A 34 -3.36 -13.91 -3.66
N PRO A 35 -2.66 -14.72 -4.48
CA PRO A 35 -2.63 -16.16 -4.29
C PRO A 35 -2.10 -16.57 -2.90
N PRO A 36 -2.62 -17.66 -2.33
CA PRO A 36 -2.08 -18.22 -1.10
C PRO A 36 -0.63 -18.68 -1.31
N ALA A 37 0.09 -18.84 -0.20
CA ALA A 37 1.45 -19.36 -0.25
C ALA A 37 1.47 -20.77 -0.86
N LYS A 38 2.38 -21.03 -1.80
CA LYS A 38 2.53 -22.35 -2.41
C LYS A 38 3.09 -23.35 -1.39
N SER A 39 2.59 -24.59 -1.44
CA SER A 39 3.13 -25.72 -0.69
C SER A 39 4.38 -26.32 -1.35
N GLY A 40 5.18 -27.06 -0.60
CA GLY A 40 6.32 -27.84 -1.13
C GLY A 40 7.63 -27.08 -1.32
N GLY A 41 7.72 -25.82 -0.87
CA GLY A 41 8.95 -25.01 -0.91
C GLY A 41 9.19 -24.23 0.38
N ARG A 42 10.08 -23.24 0.35
CA ARG A 42 10.31 -22.35 1.50
C ARG A 42 9.01 -21.62 1.87
N PRO A 43 8.53 -21.72 3.13
CA PRO A 43 7.31 -21.04 3.54
C PRO A 43 7.42 -19.53 3.31
N ARG A 44 6.37 -18.93 2.75
CA ARG A 44 6.26 -17.47 2.65
C ARG A 44 6.11 -16.89 4.05
N LYS A 45 7.11 -16.13 4.50
CA LYS A 45 7.12 -15.41 5.79
C LYS A 45 6.87 -13.91 5.64
N THR A 46 6.97 -13.38 4.43
CA THR A 46 6.79 -11.96 4.14
C THR A 46 5.32 -11.56 4.24
N ASP A 47 5.06 -10.39 4.81
CA ASP A 47 3.75 -9.76 4.75
C ASP A 47 3.45 -9.29 3.32
N MET A 48 2.38 -9.81 2.74
CA MET A 48 1.98 -9.46 1.38
C MET A 48 1.48 -8.03 1.25
N ARG A 49 0.95 -7.43 2.33
CA ARG A 49 0.55 -6.02 2.32
C ARG A 49 1.76 -5.13 2.13
N GLU A 50 2.83 -5.40 2.86
CA GLU A 50 4.08 -4.65 2.74
C GLU A 50 4.73 -4.83 1.37
N VAL A 51 4.65 -6.02 0.77
CA VAL A 51 5.09 -6.24 -0.61
C VAL A 51 4.31 -5.36 -1.59
N VAL A 52 2.98 -5.29 -1.45
CA VAL A 52 2.14 -4.47 -2.34
C VAL A 52 2.38 -2.97 -2.11
N ASN A 53 2.46 -2.52 -0.86
CA ASN A 53 2.83 -1.16 -0.51
C ASN A 53 4.18 -0.77 -1.14
N ALA A 54 5.18 -1.65 -1.06
CA ALA A 54 6.49 -1.42 -1.70
C ALA A 54 6.39 -1.30 -3.22
N VAL A 55 5.60 -2.14 -3.89
CA VAL A 55 5.36 -2.04 -5.34
C VAL A 55 4.67 -0.72 -5.70
N LEU A 56 3.64 -0.33 -4.95
CA LEU A 56 2.91 0.93 -5.17
C LEU A 56 3.78 2.16 -4.90
N TYR A 57 4.65 2.09 -3.89
CA TYR A 57 5.65 3.11 -3.62
C TYR A 57 6.59 3.30 -4.82
N ILE A 58 7.12 2.21 -5.39
CA ILE A 58 7.98 2.29 -6.58
C ILE A 58 7.19 2.84 -7.77
N ALA A 59 5.99 2.33 -8.01
CA ALA A 59 5.16 2.73 -9.15
C ALA A 59 4.71 4.20 -9.07
N GLY A 60 4.40 4.70 -7.87
CA GLY A 60 3.91 6.06 -7.65
C GLY A 60 5.00 7.11 -7.52
N SER A 61 6.14 6.76 -6.93
CA SER A 61 7.24 7.71 -6.69
C SER A 61 8.42 7.58 -7.65
N GLY A 62 8.61 6.42 -8.28
CA GLY A 62 9.82 6.11 -9.04
C GLY A 62 11.09 6.05 -8.18
N CYS A 63 10.97 5.82 -6.86
CA CYS A 63 12.06 5.90 -5.89
C CYS A 63 12.71 7.28 -5.80
N GLN A 64 11.90 8.35 -5.86
CA GLN A 64 12.39 9.72 -5.68
C GLN A 64 13.07 9.90 -4.31
N TRP A 65 14.17 10.65 -4.29
CA TRP A 65 14.90 11.01 -3.07
C TRP A 65 14.04 11.69 -2.00
N ARG A 66 12.99 12.44 -2.39
CA ARG A 66 12.06 13.07 -1.44
C ARG A 66 11.11 12.07 -0.78
N ALA A 67 11.00 10.87 -1.33
CA ALA A 67 10.18 9.78 -0.81
C ALA A 67 11.02 8.78 0.02
N LEU A 68 12.26 9.14 0.37
CA LEU A 68 13.20 8.32 1.13
C LEU A 68 12.48 7.61 2.29
N PRO A 69 12.61 6.27 2.39
CA PRO A 69 11.79 5.55 3.33
C PRO A 69 12.09 5.97 4.77
N LYS A 70 11.05 6.28 5.56
CA LYS A 70 11.13 6.81 6.93
C LYS A 70 11.84 5.88 7.94
N ASP A 71 12.18 4.65 7.55
CA ASP A 71 12.74 3.62 8.47
C ASP A 71 14.18 3.20 8.10
N PHE A 72 14.92 4.04 7.35
CA PHE A 72 16.37 3.85 7.16
C PHE A 72 17.20 4.67 8.16
#